data_AF-A0A952GHM7-F1
#
_entry.id   AF-A0A952GHM7-F1
#
_cell.length_a   1.000
_cell.length_b   1.000
_cell.length_c   1.000
_cell.angle_alpha   90.00
_cell.angle_beta   90.00
_cell.angle_gamma   90.00
#
_symmetry.space_group_name_H-M   'P 1'
#
loop_
_entity.id
_entity.type
_entity.pdbx_description
1 polymer ?
#
loop_
_entity_poly.entity_id
_entity_poly.type
_entity_poly.pdbx_seq_one_letter_code
_entity_poly.pdbx_strand_id
1 'polypeptide(L)'
;MTDHDLVLVVDFGAQYAQLIARRVREAKVYSEIVPHTMPAAEMLAKKPAAIILSGGPSSVYEDGAPQLDATLVDGTVPVFGICYGFMAMAQALGGEVAHTGQREYGRTHVSVLEQGTLLAGLPATLNSWMSHGDEVVAAPPGFTVNARSPRATVAAFEHTDRRLAGVQWHPEVLHSEHGQRVLEHFLWEIAGCRPTWTMVNIVDEQVEKIRAQVGDGRAICGLSGGVDSAVAAAVVQRAIGDRLTCVFVDHGLLRKGEAEQVERDFVAATGVDLHVVDAEKRFLDALAGVTDPEEKRKIIGREFIRVFEAAEADVLRKAAVEEGQKVAYLVQGTLYPDVVESGGGAGTSNIKSHHNVGGLPDDLEFELVEPLRTLFKDEVRLVGEQLGLPSE
;
A
#
# COMPACT_ATOMS: atom_id res chain seq x y z
N MET A 1 2.42 15.67 14.51
CA MET A 1 2.84 14.68 13.49
C MET A 1 3.94 13.82 14.08
N THR A 2 3.62 12.57 14.38
CA THR A 2 4.60 11.57 14.76
C THR A 2 5.46 11.28 13.54
N ASP A 3 6.78 11.46 13.67
CA ASP A 3 7.71 11.16 12.59
C ASP A 3 7.93 9.64 12.53
N HIS A 4 7.46 9.01 11.46
CA HIS A 4 7.61 7.57 11.23
C HIS A 4 8.90 7.29 10.45
N ASP A 5 9.60 6.22 10.84
CA ASP A 5 10.76 5.77 10.09
C ASP A 5 10.29 5.21 8.74
N LEU A 6 10.73 5.87 7.65
CA LEU A 6 10.39 5.52 6.28
C LEU A 6 11.31 4.43 5.74
N VAL A 7 10.75 3.34 5.25
CA VAL A 7 11.44 2.31 4.48
C VAL A 7 11.06 2.41 3.01
N LEU A 8 12.04 2.54 2.13
CA LEU A 8 11.80 2.47 0.69
C LEU A 8 11.93 1.04 0.19
N VAL A 9 10.90 0.55 -0.48
CA VAL A 9 10.90 -0.73 -1.18
C VAL A 9 11.14 -0.44 -2.66
N VAL A 10 12.36 -0.71 -3.13
CA VAL A 10 12.75 -0.52 -4.53
C VAL A 10 12.23 -1.70 -5.34
N ASP A 11 11.31 -1.42 -6.26
CA ASP A 11 10.69 -2.43 -7.11
C ASP A 11 11.52 -2.69 -8.38
N PHE A 12 12.19 -3.85 -8.44
CA PHE A 12 12.89 -4.37 -9.61
C PHE A 12 11.99 -5.17 -10.58
N GLY A 13 10.67 -5.01 -10.48
CA GLY A 13 9.69 -5.70 -11.32
C GLY A 13 9.20 -7.03 -10.73
N ALA A 14 9.38 -7.24 -9.43
CA ALA A 14 8.83 -8.42 -8.76
C ALA A 14 7.32 -8.28 -8.57
N GLN A 15 6.61 -9.41 -8.69
CA GLN A 15 5.21 -9.54 -8.27
C GLN A 15 4.98 -9.24 -6.77
N TYR A 16 6.05 -9.10 -5.97
CA TYR A 16 6.00 -9.08 -4.52
C TYR A 16 6.38 -7.75 -3.87
N ALA A 17 6.69 -6.68 -4.62
CA ALA A 17 7.04 -5.38 -4.02
C ALA A 17 5.94 -4.85 -3.07
N GLN A 18 4.66 -4.98 -3.46
CA GLN A 18 3.53 -4.66 -2.58
C GLN A 18 3.47 -5.57 -1.33
N LEU A 19 3.84 -6.84 -1.46
CA LEU A 19 3.86 -7.77 -0.33
C LEU A 19 4.99 -7.43 0.64
N ILE A 20 6.19 -7.09 0.14
CA ILE A 20 7.31 -6.61 0.96
C ILE A 20 6.88 -5.37 1.75
N ALA A 21 6.30 -4.37 1.07
CA ALA A 21 5.79 -3.16 1.72
C ALA A 21 4.78 -3.48 2.83
N ARG A 22 3.85 -4.41 2.58
CA ARG A 22 2.92 -4.89 3.62
C ARG A 22 3.63 -5.53 4.81
N ARG A 23 4.62 -6.39 4.58
CA ARG A 23 5.39 -7.04 5.67
C ARG A 23 6.19 -6.05 6.52
N VAL A 24 6.69 -4.97 5.91
CA VAL A 24 7.33 -3.86 6.64
C VAL A 24 6.32 -3.17 7.57
N ARG A 25 5.08 -2.96 7.10
CA ARG A 25 4.01 -2.38 7.91
C ARG A 25 3.49 -3.31 8.99
N GLU A 26 3.46 -4.62 8.75
CA GLU A 26 3.21 -5.63 9.79
C GLU A 26 4.29 -5.60 10.89
N ALA A 27 5.53 -5.26 10.53
CA ALA A 27 6.60 -4.96 11.49
C ALA A 27 6.50 -3.55 12.13
N LYS A 28 5.37 -2.86 11.92
CA LYS A 28 5.04 -1.53 12.48
C LYS A 28 5.99 -0.42 12.02
N VAL A 29 6.55 -0.52 10.82
CA VAL A 29 7.39 0.51 10.20
C VAL A 29 6.71 1.02 8.93
N TYR A 30 6.80 2.33 8.65
CA TYR A 30 6.18 2.90 7.45
C TYR A 30 6.96 2.51 6.19
N SER A 31 6.26 2.27 5.09
CA SER A 31 6.88 1.87 3.84
C SER A 31 6.28 2.55 2.61
N GLU A 32 7.15 2.93 1.68
CA GLU A 32 6.78 3.39 0.33
C GLU A 32 7.47 2.51 -0.75
N ILE A 33 6.75 2.20 -1.82
CA ILE A 33 7.28 1.53 -3.00
C ILE A 33 7.78 2.59 -3.98
N VAL A 34 8.98 2.41 -4.50
CA VAL A 34 9.59 3.27 -5.52
C VAL A 34 10.08 2.42 -6.69
N PRO A 35 9.97 2.90 -7.95
CA PRO A 35 10.49 2.15 -9.08
C PRO A 35 12.02 2.11 -9.03
N HIS A 36 12.62 1.02 -9.50
CA HIS A 36 14.08 0.91 -9.63
C HIS A 36 14.72 1.97 -10.54
N THR A 37 13.92 2.66 -11.37
CA THR A 37 14.37 3.74 -12.25
C THR A 37 14.47 5.09 -11.54
N MET A 38 13.97 5.23 -10.31
CA MET A 38 14.12 6.44 -9.53
C MET A 38 15.61 6.68 -9.23
N PRO A 39 16.17 7.88 -9.47
CA PRO A 39 17.57 8.16 -9.17
C PRO A 39 17.91 7.96 -7.69
N ALA A 40 19.09 7.41 -7.39
CA ALA A 40 19.53 7.19 -6.01
C ALA A 40 19.52 8.49 -5.17
N ALA A 41 19.90 9.62 -5.78
CA ALA A 41 19.85 10.92 -5.12
C ALA A 41 18.42 11.32 -4.68
N GLU A 42 17.39 10.99 -5.47
CA GLU A 42 15.99 11.25 -5.12
C GLU A 42 15.52 10.31 -3.99
N MET A 43 15.92 9.03 -4.05
CA MET A 43 15.65 8.08 -2.96
C MET A 43 16.27 8.56 -1.65
N LEU A 44 17.54 8.97 -1.65
CA LEU A 44 18.25 9.46 -0.47
C LEU A 44 17.71 10.81 0.03
N ALA A 45 17.20 11.67 -0.86
CA ALA A 45 16.57 12.95 -0.49
C ALA A 45 15.30 12.77 0.34
N LYS A 46 14.60 11.62 0.22
CA LYS A 46 13.47 11.23 1.08
C LYS A 46 13.91 10.87 2.51
N LYS A 47 15.22 10.78 2.79
CA LYS A 47 15.81 10.43 4.08
C LYS A 47 15.27 9.10 4.66
N PRO A 48 15.32 8.00 3.89
CA PRO A 48 14.86 6.71 4.38
C PRO A 48 15.65 6.24 5.60
N ALA A 49 14.97 5.62 6.55
CA ALA A 49 15.58 4.89 7.65
C ALA A 49 16.18 3.56 7.17
N ALA A 50 15.62 2.94 6.13
CA ALA A 50 16.17 1.77 5.46
C ALA A 50 15.68 1.65 4.01
N ILE A 51 16.40 0.85 3.21
CA ILE A 51 16.01 0.51 1.83
C ILE A 51 15.92 -1.01 1.70
N ILE A 52 14.86 -1.51 1.07
CA ILE A 52 14.71 -2.91 0.69
C ILE A 52 14.74 -3.01 -0.84
N LEU A 53 15.68 -3.78 -1.36
CA LEU A 53 15.80 -4.11 -2.78
C LEU A 53 14.99 -5.37 -3.06
N SER A 54 13.90 -5.24 -3.81
CA SER A 54 13.01 -6.37 -4.09
C SER A 54 13.63 -7.41 -5.04
N GLY A 55 12.94 -8.54 -5.20
CA GLY A 55 13.25 -9.48 -6.27
C GLY A 55 12.93 -8.93 -7.66
N GLY A 56 13.15 -9.75 -8.69
CA GLY A 56 12.82 -9.42 -10.07
C GLY A 56 12.84 -10.69 -10.92
N PRO A 57 12.13 -10.72 -12.06
CA PRO A 57 12.09 -11.88 -12.95
C PRO A 57 13.38 -12.03 -13.78
N SER A 58 14.19 -10.98 -13.88
CA SER A 58 15.36 -10.91 -14.74
C SER A 58 16.57 -11.63 -14.16
N SER A 59 17.43 -12.10 -15.06
CA SER A 59 18.82 -12.41 -14.72
C SER A 59 19.59 -11.10 -14.53
N VAL A 60 20.57 -11.05 -13.63
CA VAL A 60 21.42 -9.84 -13.45
C VAL A 60 22.29 -9.55 -14.68
N TYR A 61 22.50 -10.56 -15.53
CA TYR A 61 23.32 -10.48 -16.75
C TYR A 61 22.52 -10.22 -18.02
N GLU A 62 21.19 -10.18 -17.94
CA GLU A 62 20.34 -9.93 -19.11
C GLU A 62 20.55 -8.50 -19.63
N ASP A 63 20.57 -8.31 -20.95
CA ASP A 63 20.70 -6.98 -21.53
C ASP A 63 19.50 -6.11 -21.11
N GLY A 64 19.79 -4.97 -20.47
CA GLY A 64 18.76 -4.08 -19.91
C GLY A 64 18.26 -4.49 -18.52
N ALA A 65 18.87 -5.49 -17.88
CA ALA A 65 18.57 -5.85 -16.50
C ALA A 65 18.77 -4.64 -15.56
N PRO A 66 17.84 -4.40 -14.62
CA PRO A 66 17.94 -3.29 -13.68
C PRO A 66 19.26 -3.24 -12.89
N GLN A 67 20.04 -2.19 -13.07
CA GLN A 67 21.30 -2.04 -12.35
C GLN A 67 21.10 -1.30 -11.02
N LEU A 68 21.77 -1.76 -9.97
CA LEU A 68 21.80 -1.08 -8.68
C LEU A 68 22.87 0.02 -8.68
N ASP A 69 22.48 1.24 -8.34
CA ASP A 69 23.43 2.31 -8.06
C ASP A 69 24.19 2.00 -6.75
N ALA A 70 25.52 1.83 -6.84
CA ALA A 70 26.37 1.47 -5.71
C ALA A 70 26.34 2.49 -4.57
N THR A 71 25.94 3.74 -4.82
CA THR A 71 25.75 4.76 -3.77
C THR A 71 24.65 4.38 -2.78
N LEU A 72 23.69 3.53 -3.17
CA LEU A 72 22.67 3.04 -2.25
C LEU A 72 23.24 2.05 -1.22
N VAL A 73 24.35 1.36 -1.51
CA VAL A 73 24.94 0.32 -0.66
C VAL A 73 26.31 0.71 -0.09
N ASP A 74 26.64 2.00 -0.08
CA ASP A 74 27.89 2.51 0.47
C ASP A 74 27.96 2.45 2.02
N GLY A 75 26.82 2.19 2.68
CA GLY A 75 26.70 2.07 4.14
C GLY A 75 26.06 3.30 4.82
N THR A 76 25.70 4.33 4.06
CA THR A 76 25.06 5.55 4.58
C THR A 76 23.66 5.25 5.14
N VAL A 77 22.91 4.41 4.43
CA VAL A 77 21.57 3.94 4.81
C VAL A 77 21.59 2.41 4.92
N PRO A 78 20.91 1.79 5.91
CA PRO A 78 20.72 0.35 5.96
C PRO A 78 20.04 -0.21 4.71
N VAL A 79 20.54 -1.31 4.16
CA VAL A 79 19.96 -1.94 2.96
C VAL A 79 19.76 -3.44 3.13
N PHE A 80 18.58 -3.91 2.73
CA PHE A 80 18.25 -5.33 2.66
C PHE A 80 18.01 -5.78 1.22
N GLY A 81 18.74 -6.80 0.77
CA GLY A 81 18.54 -7.41 -0.55
C GLY A 81 17.66 -8.66 -0.50
N ILE A 82 16.68 -8.78 -1.40
CA ILE A 82 15.85 -9.98 -1.57
C ILE A 82 16.01 -10.52 -2.99
N CYS A 83 16.40 -11.79 -3.12
CA CYS A 83 16.50 -12.50 -4.40
C CYS A 83 17.31 -11.70 -5.47
N TYR A 84 16.67 -11.07 -6.44
CA TYR A 84 17.36 -10.18 -7.40
C TYR A 84 18.11 -9.03 -6.72
N GLY A 85 17.46 -8.31 -5.79
CA GLY A 85 18.09 -7.24 -5.03
C GLY A 85 19.27 -7.71 -4.19
N PHE A 86 19.25 -8.97 -3.72
CA PHE A 86 20.37 -9.60 -3.03
C PHE A 86 21.56 -9.83 -3.98
N MET A 87 21.31 -10.33 -5.18
CA MET A 87 22.35 -10.54 -6.19
C MET A 87 22.93 -9.21 -6.70
N ALA A 88 22.07 -8.23 -6.97
CA ALA A 88 22.49 -6.89 -7.38
C ALA A 88 23.35 -6.21 -6.31
N MET A 89 22.97 -6.35 -5.03
CA MET A 89 23.78 -5.89 -3.90
C MET A 89 25.13 -6.62 -3.85
N ALA A 90 25.15 -7.94 -4.02
CA ALA A 90 26.37 -8.72 -4.00
C ALA A 90 27.35 -8.25 -5.09
N GLN A 91 26.85 -8.09 -6.33
CA GLN A 91 27.66 -7.65 -7.46
C GLN A 91 28.20 -6.22 -7.28
N ALA A 92 27.36 -5.29 -6.82
CA ALA A 92 27.76 -3.90 -6.57
C ALA A 92 28.86 -3.77 -5.50
N LEU A 93 28.94 -4.73 -4.59
CA LEU A 93 29.91 -4.76 -3.48
C LEU A 93 31.14 -5.64 -3.77
N GLY A 94 31.26 -6.19 -4.99
CA GLY A 94 32.41 -6.99 -5.41
C GLY A 94 32.33 -8.48 -5.03
N GLY A 95 31.13 -8.98 -4.74
CA GLY A 95 30.85 -10.42 -4.72
C GLY A 95 30.73 -11.02 -6.13
N GLU A 96 30.47 -12.32 -6.20
CA GLU A 96 30.32 -13.06 -7.46
C GLU A 96 28.93 -13.69 -7.55
N VAL A 97 28.24 -13.40 -8.66
CA VAL A 97 26.98 -14.04 -9.05
C VAL A 97 27.28 -14.98 -10.21
N ALA A 98 26.64 -16.14 -10.27
CA ALA A 98 26.84 -17.09 -11.36
C ALA A 98 25.51 -17.54 -11.95
N HIS A 99 25.49 -17.66 -13.28
CA HIS A 99 24.44 -18.36 -13.99
C HIS A 99 24.81 -19.84 -14.09
N THR A 100 24.22 -20.68 -13.24
CA THR A 100 24.57 -22.12 -13.18
C THR A 100 23.75 -22.97 -14.16
N GLY A 101 22.83 -22.37 -14.92
CA GLY A 101 21.96 -23.05 -15.89
C GLY A 101 20.87 -23.93 -15.25
N GLN A 102 20.79 -23.96 -13.92
CA GLN A 102 19.78 -24.68 -13.15
C GLN A 102 18.99 -23.68 -12.33
N ARG A 103 17.66 -23.80 -12.37
CA ARG A 103 16.77 -22.86 -11.69
C ARG A 103 16.23 -23.47 -10.40
N GLU A 104 16.20 -22.71 -9.32
CA GLU A 104 15.64 -23.12 -8.03
C GLU A 104 14.33 -22.37 -7.78
N TYR A 105 13.22 -23.08 -7.94
CA TYR A 105 11.87 -22.55 -7.72
C TYR A 105 11.12 -23.38 -6.69
N GLY A 106 10.48 -22.68 -5.76
CA GLY A 106 9.58 -23.26 -4.78
C GLY A 106 10.24 -23.50 -3.42
N ARG A 107 9.67 -24.45 -2.68
CA ARG A 107 10.04 -24.72 -1.29
C ARG A 107 11.39 -25.46 -1.24
N THR A 108 12.38 -24.83 -0.61
CA THR A 108 13.76 -25.32 -0.52
C THR A 108 14.22 -25.32 0.93
N HIS A 109 14.98 -26.34 1.32
CA HIS A 109 15.66 -26.37 2.62
C HIS A 109 16.88 -25.46 2.61
N VAL A 110 16.90 -24.46 3.49
CA VAL A 110 18.05 -23.57 3.73
C VAL A 110 18.75 -24.02 5.00
N SER A 111 20.07 -24.21 4.92
CA SER A 111 20.92 -24.52 6.08
C SER A 111 21.51 -23.23 6.63
N VAL A 112 21.26 -22.93 7.90
CA VAL A 112 21.91 -21.83 8.62
C VAL A 112 23.31 -22.27 9.02
N LEU A 113 24.32 -21.52 8.56
CA LEU A 113 25.73 -21.74 8.85
C LEU A 113 26.14 -20.93 10.07
N GLU A 114 25.74 -19.66 10.11
CA GLU A 114 25.97 -18.73 11.21
C GLU A 114 24.73 -17.87 11.39
N GLN A 115 24.15 -17.88 12.59
CA GLN A 115 22.91 -17.15 12.84
C GLN A 115 23.09 -15.64 12.68
N GLY A 116 24.20 -15.09 13.18
CA GLY A 116 24.42 -13.65 13.15
C GLY A 116 23.30 -12.87 13.84
N THR A 117 23.09 -11.61 13.42
CA THR A 117 21.92 -10.83 13.83
C THR A 117 20.70 -11.19 12.99
N LEU A 118 20.87 -11.34 11.67
CA LEU A 118 19.77 -11.55 10.72
C LEU A 118 18.96 -12.83 10.98
N LEU A 119 19.62 -13.93 11.35
CA LEU A 119 18.99 -15.24 11.56
C LEU A 119 19.01 -15.67 13.04
N ALA A 120 19.18 -14.72 13.97
CA ALA A 120 19.24 -14.96 15.41
C ALA A 120 18.03 -15.76 15.91
N GLY A 121 18.27 -16.86 16.63
CA GLY A 121 17.20 -17.67 17.22
C GLY A 121 16.36 -18.48 16.22
N LEU A 122 16.70 -18.47 14.93
CA LEU A 122 16.05 -19.32 13.93
C LEU A 122 16.61 -20.76 13.97
N PRO A 123 15.81 -21.77 13.60
CA PRO A 123 16.28 -23.14 13.45
C PRO A 123 17.50 -23.28 12.52
N ALA A 124 18.33 -24.30 12.75
CA ALA A 124 19.51 -24.60 11.91
C ALA A 124 19.13 -24.97 10.45
N THR A 125 17.87 -25.33 10.21
CA THR A 125 17.34 -25.59 8.87
C THR A 125 15.95 -25.00 8.76
N LEU A 126 15.68 -24.29 7.67
CA LEU A 126 14.43 -23.57 7.40
C LEU A 126 13.86 -24.01 6.06
N ASN A 127 12.53 -24.02 5.92
CA ASN A 127 11.93 -24.07 4.58
C ASN A 127 11.71 -22.65 4.06
N SER A 128 12.31 -22.33 2.92
CA SER A 128 12.24 -21.02 2.29
C SER A 128 11.71 -21.12 0.86
N TRP A 129 11.09 -20.05 0.38
CA TRP A 129 10.60 -19.96 -0.99
C TRP A 129 11.65 -19.34 -1.92
N MET A 130 12.24 -20.16 -2.77
CA MET A 130 13.23 -19.75 -3.77
C MET A 130 12.54 -19.41 -5.09
N SER A 131 13.07 -18.42 -5.81
CA SER A 131 12.61 -18.11 -7.17
C SER A 131 13.72 -17.43 -7.98
N HIS A 132 14.79 -18.17 -8.27
CA HIS A 132 15.96 -17.62 -8.95
C HIS A 132 16.55 -18.59 -10.00
N GLY A 133 17.21 -18.01 -11.01
CA GLY A 133 18.00 -18.75 -12.00
C GLY A 133 19.50 -18.43 -11.95
N ASP A 134 19.86 -17.35 -11.26
CA ASP A 134 21.22 -16.95 -10.92
C ASP A 134 21.36 -17.04 -9.40
N GLU A 135 22.59 -17.20 -8.91
CA GLU A 135 22.85 -17.28 -7.48
C GLU A 135 24.17 -16.61 -7.10
N VAL A 136 24.26 -16.13 -5.85
CA VAL A 136 25.52 -15.65 -5.29
C VAL A 136 26.42 -16.84 -4.95
N VAL A 137 27.59 -16.90 -5.59
CA VAL A 137 28.61 -17.95 -5.35
C VAL A 137 29.72 -17.48 -4.42
N ALA A 138 29.96 -16.16 -4.35
CA ALA A 138 30.86 -15.56 -3.39
C ALA A 138 30.25 -14.29 -2.79
N ALA A 139 30.19 -14.22 -1.46
CA ALA A 139 29.76 -13.01 -0.76
C ALA A 139 30.78 -11.87 -0.94
N PRO A 140 30.34 -10.60 -0.85
CA PRO A 140 31.26 -9.48 -0.90
C PRO A 140 32.33 -9.55 0.22
N PRO A 141 33.54 -9.02 0.01
CA PRO A 141 34.59 -9.04 1.03
C PRO A 141 34.14 -8.42 2.37
N GLY A 142 34.42 -9.12 3.47
CA GLY A 142 34.08 -8.66 4.83
C GLY A 142 32.67 -9.01 5.31
N PHE A 143 31.84 -9.63 4.46
CA PHE A 143 30.52 -10.11 4.88
C PHE A 143 30.59 -11.48 5.54
N THR A 144 29.72 -11.70 6.51
CA THR A 144 29.48 -13.01 7.13
C THR A 144 28.47 -13.77 6.29
N VAL A 145 28.79 -15.00 5.89
CA VAL A 145 27.84 -15.87 5.17
C VAL A 145 26.97 -16.61 6.18
N ASN A 146 25.69 -16.24 6.26
CA ASN A 146 24.78 -16.76 7.28
C ASN A 146 24.12 -18.08 6.88
N ALA A 147 23.86 -18.30 5.60
CA ALA A 147 23.12 -19.48 5.15
C ALA A 147 23.51 -19.95 3.75
N ARG A 148 23.18 -21.20 3.44
CA ARG A 148 23.30 -21.81 2.11
C ARG A 148 22.06 -22.64 1.76
N SER A 149 21.81 -22.86 0.47
CA SER A 149 20.84 -23.84 -0.03
C SER A 149 21.59 -24.99 -0.75
N PRO A 150 20.90 -26.05 -1.20
CA PRO A 150 21.50 -27.10 -2.00
C PRO A 150 22.13 -26.59 -3.31
N ARG A 151 21.66 -25.43 -3.80
CA ARG A 151 22.13 -24.80 -5.04
C ARG A 151 22.95 -23.54 -4.77
N ALA A 152 22.46 -22.64 -3.92
CA ALA A 152 23.16 -21.41 -3.60
C ALA A 152 24.20 -21.60 -2.50
N THR A 153 25.49 -21.42 -2.84
CA THR A 153 26.59 -21.45 -1.87
C THR A 153 26.45 -20.33 -0.83
N VAL A 154 25.89 -19.18 -1.25
CA VAL A 154 25.56 -18.04 -0.38
C VAL A 154 24.07 -17.74 -0.53
N ALA A 155 23.26 -18.21 0.43
CA ALA A 155 21.82 -17.96 0.46
C ALA A 155 21.44 -16.77 1.37
N ALA A 156 22.32 -16.37 2.28
CA ALA A 156 22.18 -15.16 3.08
C ALA A 156 23.55 -14.63 3.49
N PHE A 157 23.68 -13.31 3.60
CA PHE A 157 24.84 -12.67 4.21
C PHE A 157 24.44 -11.44 5.01
N GLU A 158 25.34 -11.00 5.90
CA GLU A 158 25.22 -9.74 6.61
C GLU A 158 26.57 -9.06 6.85
N HIS A 159 26.53 -7.74 7.01
CA HIS A 159 27.59 -6.89 7.51
C HIS A 159 26.96 -5.82 8.41
N THR A 160 26.85 -6.13 9.69
CA THR A 160 26.12 -5.33 10.69
C THR A 160 26.70 -3.93 10.88
N ASP A 161 28.03 -3.76 10.88
CA ASP A 161 28.66 -2.43 10.99
C ASP A 161 28.28 -1.48 9.84
N ARG A 162 28.09 -2.02 8.63
CA ARG A 162 27.62 -1.27 7.45
C ARG A 162 26.10 -1.29 7.32
N ARG A 163 25.40 -2.06 8.15
CA ARG A 163 23.94 -2.27 8.16
C ARG A 163 23.42 -2.80 6.82
N LEU A 164 24.19 -3.69 6.19
CA LEU A 164 23.86 -4.33 4.92
C LEU A 164 23.57 -5.81 5.16
N ALA A 165 22.47 -6.31 4.65
CA ALA A 165 22.11 -7.72 4.77
C ALA A 165 21.25 -8.16 3.58
N GLY A 166 21.04 -9.46 3.42
CA GLY A 166 20.09 -9.93 2.43
C GLY A 166 20.01 -11.44 2.34
N VAL A 167 19.02 -11.88 1.56
CA VAL A 167 18.66 -13.28 1.41
C VAL A 167 18.29 -13.60 -0.04
N GLN A 168 18.64 -14.81 -0.49
CA GLN A 168 18.35 -15.30 -1.83
C GLN A 168 16.89 -15.77 -1.99
N TRP A 169 16.20 -16.05 -0.88
CA TRP A 169 14.78 -16.45 -0.87
C TRP A 169 13.85 -15.25 -0.68
N HIS A 170 12.55 -15.48 -0.75
CA HIS A 170 11.52 -14.47 -0.51
C HIS A 170 10.98 -14.56 0.93
N PRO A 171 11.48 -13.78 1.91
CA PRO A 171 10.96 -13.80 3.28
C PRO A 171 9.54 -13.21 3.40
N GLU A 172 9.08 -12.46 2.40
CA GLU A 172 7.78 -11.81 2.39
C GLU A 172 6.60 -12.77 2.14
N VAL A 173 6.86 -13.92 1.53
CA VAL A 173 5.83 -14.91 1.19
C VAL A 173 5.58 -15.89 2.33
N LEU A 174 4.32 -16.29 2.51
CA LEU A 174 3.89 -17.20 3.58
C LEU A 174 4.58 -18.58 3.53
N HIS A 175 5.05 -19.00 2.35
CA HIS A 175 5.74 -20.27 2.17
C HIS A 175 7.14 -20.31 2.82
N SER A 176 7.73 -19.14 3.11
CA SER A 176 8.99 -19.04 3.84
C SER A 176 8.74 -19.05 5.34
N GLU A 177 9.15 -20.14 5.99
CA GLU A 177 9.11 -20.25 7.44
C GLU A 177 9.97 -19.15 8.07
N HIS A 178 9.44 -18.52 9.12
CA HIS A 178 10.10 -17.42 9.81
C HIS A 178 10.42 -16.19 8.93
N GLY A 179 9.81 -16.06 7.75
CA GLY A 179 10.08 -14.96 6.82
C GLY A 179 9.86 -13.57 7.44
N GLN A 180 8.74 -13.37 8.13
CA GLN A 180 8.47 -12.13 8.87
C GLN A 180 9.55 -11.84 9.91
N ARG A 181 10.04 -12.87 10.62
CA ARG A 181 11.08 -12.73 11.64
C ARG A 181 12.41 -12.25 11.06
N VAL A 182 12.77 -12.70 9.85
CA VAL A 182 13.96 -12.23 9.13
C VAL A 182 13.84 -10.75 8.79
N LEU A 183 12.68 -10.32 8.30
CA LEU A 183 12.41 -8.90 8.02
C LEU A 183 12.45 -8.05 9.30
N GLU A 184 11.87 -8.54 10.40
CA GLU A 184 11.92 -7.89 11.71
C GLU A 184 13.35 -7.73 12.24
N HIS A 185 14.20 -8.76 12.14
CA HIS A 185 15.61 -8.63 12.55
C HIS A 185 16.34 -7.59 11.72
N PHE A 186 16.11 -7.53 10.41
CA PHE A 186 16.70 -6.45 9.60
C PHE A 186 16.15 -5.08 10.03
N LEU A 187 14.83 -4.91 10.09
CA LEU A 187 14.20 -3.62 10.34
C LEU A 187 14.52 -3.09 11.74
N TRP A 188 14.42 -3.91 12.77
CA TRP A 188 14.56 -3.46 14.16
C TRP A 188 16.01 -3.54 14.65
N GLU A 189 16.71 -4.64 14.39
CA GLU A 189 18.02 -4.90 15.01
C GLU A 189 19.19 -4.38 14.16
N ILE A 190 19.10 -4.49 12.82
CA ILE A 190 20.18 -4.04 11.91
C ILE A 190 19.98 -2.59 11.51
N ALA A 191 18.77 -2.22 11.07
CA ALA A 191 18.46 -0.88 10.58
C ALA A 191 18.10 0.09 11.72
N GLY A 192 17.61 -0.43 12.86
CA GLY A 192 17.23 0.40 14.01
C GLY A 192 15.92 1.17 13.81
N CYS A 193 15.04 0.71 12.91
CA CYS A 193 13.75 1.34 12.65
C CYS A 193 12.82 1.21 13.88
N ARG A 194 12.18 2.32 14.23
CA ARG A 194 11.24 2.42 15.35
C ARG A 194 9.87 1.90 14.93
N PRO A 195 9.22 1.03 15.72
CA PRO A 195 7.91 0.46 15.41
C PRO A 195 6.76 1.44 15.73
N THR A 196 6.72 2.59 15.06
CA THR A 196 5.75 3.67 15.35
C THR A 196 4.53 3.66 14.44
N TRP A 197 4.53 2.89 13.34
CA TRP A 197 3.40 2.76 12.43
C TRP A 197 2.34 1.83 13.04
N THR A 198 1.41 2.41 13.79
CA THR A 198 0.33 1.69 14.47
C THR A 198 -1.01 2.33 14.15
N MET A 199 -2.08 1.52 14.14
CA MET A 199 -3.42 2.01 13.74
C MET A 199 -3.91 3.17 14.61
N VAL A 200 -3.59 3.17 15.91
CA VAL A 200 -3.93 4.29 16.82
C VAL A 200 -3.27 5.58 16.34
N ASN A 201 -1.95 5.55 16.12
CA ASN A 201 -1.20 6.71 15.64
C ASN A 201 -1.71 7.17 14.28
N ILE A 202 -2.02 6.25 13.38
CA ILE A 202 -2.50 6.58 12.03
C ILE A 202 -3.85 7.30 12.10
N VAL A 203 -4.81 6.80 12.88
CA VAL A 203 -6.12 7.45 13.04
C VAL A 203 -5.97 8.87 13.57
N ASP A 204 -5.20 9.05 14.65
CA ASP A 204 -5.00 10.36 15.27
C ASP A 204 -4.29 11.33 14.31
N GLU A 205 -3.27 10.87 13.58
CA GLU A 205 -2.57 11.67 12.57
C GLU A 205 -3.45 12.08 11.40
N GLN A 206 -4.28 11.17 10.88
CA GLN A 206 -5.20 11.50 9.79
C GLN A 206 -6.25 12.49 10.27
N VAL A 207 -6.76 12.34 11.50
CA VAL A 207 -7.68 13.31 12.11
C VAL A 207 -7.05 14.69 12.21
N GLU A 208 -5.79 14.80 12.65
CA GLU A 208 -5.06 16.07 12.69
C GLU A 208 -4.86 16.68 11.30
N LYS A 209 -4.43 15.87 10.32
CA LYS A 209 -4.22 16.31 8.93
C LYS A 209 -5.50 16.83 8.31
N ILE A 210 -6.61 16.10 8.47
CA ILE A 210 -7.91 16.49 7.93
C ILE A 210 -8.42 17.77 8.59
N ARG A 211 -8.27 17.92 9.92
CA ARG A 211 -8.63 19.17 10.62
C ARG A 211 -7.85 20.36 10.08
N ALA A 212 -6.55 20.19 9.85
CA ALA A 212 -5.70 21.24 9.30
C ALA A 212 -6.03 21.56 7.84
N GLN A 213 -6.33 20.54 7.02
CA GLN A 213 -6.67 20.70 5.61
C GLN A 213 -8.04 21.37 5.44
N VAL A 214 -9.06 20.89 6.16
CA VAL A 214 -10.45 21.35 6.02
C VAL A 214 -10.70 22.67 6.77
N GLY A 215 -9.96 22.93 7.85
CA GLY A 215 -10.13 24.12 8.68
C GLY A 215 -11.56 24.21 9.23
N ASP A 216 -12.25 25.31 8.92
CA ASP A 216 -13.67 25.55 9.24
C ASP A 216 -14.64 25.18 8.09
N GLY A 217 -14.13 24.60 7.00
CA GLY A 217 -14.92 24.18 5.84
C GLY A 217 -15.83 22.97 6.10
N ARG A 218 -16.65 22.66 5.10
CA ARG A 218 -17.52 21.47 5.09
C ARG A 218 -17.07 20.47 4.02
N ALA A 219 -17.25 19.19 4.29
CA ALA A 219 -16.90 18.10 3.39
C ALA A 219 -18.11 17.25 3.04
N ILE A 220 -18.12 16.71 1.83
CA ILE A 220 -19.11 15.74 1.37
C ILE A 220 -18.42 14.40 1.07
N CYS A 221 -19.07 13.29 1.39
CA CYS A 221 -18.58 11.95 1.09
C CYS A 221 -19.64 11.12 0.38
N GLY A 222 -19.28 10.49 -0.74
CA GLY A 222 -20.10 9.46 -1.36
C GLY A 222 -19.89 8.11 -0.67
N LEU A 223 -20.91 7.62 0.04
CA LEU A 223 -20.91 6.27 0.59
C LEU A 223 -21.39 5.28 -0.49
N SER A 224 -20.64 4.21 -0.66
CA SER A 224 -20.95 3.13 -1.60
C SER A 224 -21.40 1.83 -0.92
N GLY A 225 -21.41 1.78 0.41
CA GLY A 225 -21.57 0.55 1.19
C GLY A 225 -20.30 -0.31 1.27
N GLY A 226 -19.22 0.09 0.59
CA GLY A 226 -17.92 -0.54 0.69
C GLY A 226 -17.15 -0.12 1.94
N VAL A 227 -16.28 -1.01 2.43
CA VAL A 227 -15.42 -0.76 3.61
C VAL A 227 -14.58 0.52 3.45
N ASP A 228 -14.07 0.81 2.25
CA ASP A 228 -13.13 1.93 2.07
C ASP A 228 -13.82 3.29 2.24
N SER A 229 -15.00 3.48 1.63
CA SER A 229 -15.77 4.72 1.75
C SER A 229 -16.31 4.88 3.18
N ALA A 230 -16.74 3.79 3.83
CA ALA A 230 -17.19 3.80 5.21
C ALA A 230 -16.06 4.21 6.19
N VAL A 231 -14.88 3.62 6.06
CA VAL A 231 -13.74 3.95 6.92
C VAL A 231 -13.26 5.38 6.65
N ALA A 232 -13.17 5.81 5.38
CA ALA A 232 -12.79 7.18 5.04
C ALA A 232 -13.76 8.20 5.66
N ALA A 233 -15.07 7.97 5.52
CA ALA A 233 -16.10 8.79 6.14
C ALA A 233 -15.99 8.79 7.67
N ALA A 234 -15.75 7.65 8.30
CA ALA A 234 -15.60 7.57 9.76
C ALA A 234 -14.38 8.35 10.28
N VAL A 235 -13.24 8.30 9.57
CA VAL A 235 -12.05 9.10 9.91
C VAL A 235 -12.35 10.60 9.79
N VAL A 236 -13.01 11.02 8.69
CA VAL A 236 -13.38 12.43 8.49
C VAL A 236 -14.43 12.88 9.51
N GLN A 237 -15.42 12.06 9.83
CA GLN A 237 -16.44 12.33 10.85
C GLN A 237 -15.78 12.60 12.21
N ARG A 238 -14.80 11.78 12.60
CA ARG A 238 -14.02 12.01 13.83
C ARG A 238 -13.19 13.31 13.78
N ALA A 239 -12.78 13.73 12.58
CA ALA A 239 -12.00 14.93 12.37
C ALA A 239 -12.84 16.21 12.46
N ILE A 240 -13.95 16.29 11.72
CA ILE A 240 -14.71 17.54 11.53
C ILE A 240 -16.14 17.52 12.10
N GLY A 241 -16.62 16.37 12.60
CA GLY A 241 -17.93 16.20 13.20
C GLY A 241 -19.05 16.50 12.21
N ASP A 242 -20.06 17.25 12.67
CA ASP A 242 -21.29 17.61 11.95
C ASP A 242 -21.07 18.43 10.66
N ARG A 243 -19.81 18.73 10.32
CA ARG A 243 -19.42 19.39 9.06
C ARG A 243 -19.17 18.41 7.91
N LEU A 244 -19.25 17.11 8.19
CA LEU A 244 -19.30 16.06 7.17
C LEU A 244 -20.75 15.70 6.87
N THR A 245 -21.11 15.72 5.58
CA THR A 245 -22.35 15.13 5.09
C THR A 245 -22.04 13.94 4.19
N CYS A 246 -22.64 12.80 4.48
CA CYS A 246 -22.53 11.60 3.64
C CYS A 246 -23.74 11.48 2.73
N VAL A 247 -23.53 11.16 1.47
CA VAL A 247 -24.58 10.84 0.50
C VAL A 247 -24.47 9.37 0.12
N PHE A 248 -25.56 8.62 0.28
CA PHE A 248 -25.67 7.24 -0.16
C PHE A 248 -26.72 7.14 -1.27
N VAL A 249 -26.30 6.72 -2.46
CA VAL A 249 -27.19 6.59 -3.61
C VAL A 249 -27.64 5.14 -3.73
N ASP A 250 -28.92 4.89 -3.41
CA ASP A 250 -29.53 3.59 -3.69
C ASP A 250 -29.92 3.54 -5.17
N HIS A 251 -29.05 2.93 -5.96
CA HIS A 251 -29.25 2.74 -7.39
C HIS A 251 -30.08 1.48 -7.73
N GLY A 252 -30.58 0.74 -6.72
CA GLY A 252 -31.40 -0.46 -6.93
C GLY A 252 -30.65 -1.70 -7.43
N LEU A 253 -29.32 -1.72 -7.35
CA LEU A 253 -28.47 -2.86 -7.75
C LEU A 253 -27.65 -3.41 -6.56
N LEU A 254 -28.02 -3.02 -5.34
CA LEU A 254 -27.39 -3.46 -4.10
C LEU A 254 -27.85 -4.88 -3.73
N ARG A 255 -27.18 -5.50 -2.76
CA ARG A 255 -27.64 -6.75 -2.18
C ARG A 255 -28.90 -6.49 -1.34
N LYS A 256 -29.73 -7.53 -1.21
CA LYS A 256 -30.95 -7.46 -0.41
C LYS A 256 -30.63 -7.05 1.03
N GLY A 257 -31.21 -5.94 1.50
CA GLY A 257 -31.05 -5.45 2.87
C GLY A 257 -29.82 -4.56 3.09
N GLU A 258 -29.00 -4.32 2.07
CA GLU A 258 -27.73 -3.59 2.19
C GLU A 258 -27.94 -2.10 2.45
N ALA A 259 -28.90 -1.46 1.77
CA ALA A 259 -29.24 -0.05 1.99
C ALA A 259 -29.69 0.20 3.43
N GLU A 260 -30.62 -0.61 3.94
CA GLU A 260 -31.13 -0.47 5.31
C GLU A 260 -30.07 -0.81 6.36
N GLN A 261 -29.13 -1.71 6.04
CA GLN A 261 -28.01 -2.03 6.91
C GLN A 261 -27.03 -0.85 7.00
N VAL A 262 -26.66 -0.25 5.87
CA VAL A 262 -25.80 0.94 5.84
C VAL A 262 -26.42 2.09 6.61
N GLU A 263 -27.71 2.38 6.38
CA GLU A 263 -28.40 3.48 7.08
C GLU A 263 -28.45 3.29 8.59
N ARG A 264 -28.68 2.07 9.08
CA ARG A 264 -28.74 1.81 10.52
C ARG A 264 -27.36 1.74 11.16
N ASP A 265 -26.49 0.88 10.64
CA ASP A 265 -25.28 0.48 11.33
C ASP A 265 -24.21 1.58 11.22
N PHE A 266 -24.10 2.22 10.06
CA PHE A 266 -23.11 3.28 9.85
C PHE A 266 -23.45 4.55 10.65
N VAL A 267 -24.73 4.96 10.64
CA VAL A 267 -25.19 6.13 11.40
C VAL A 267 -25.09 5.86 12.91
N ALA A 268 -25.48 4.67 13.37
CA ALA A 268 -25.36 4.31 14.79
C ALA A 268 -23.90 4.27 15.27
N ALA A 269 -22.98 3.81 14.43
CA ALA A 269 -21.56 3.72 14.78
C ALA A 269 -20.84 5.07 14.76
N THR A 270 -21.19 5.96 13.82
CA THR A 270 -20.42 7.18 13.54
C THR A 270 -21.12 8.48 13.93
N GLY A 271 -22.45 8.49 14.06
CA GLY A 271 -23.25 9.69 14.25
C GLY A 271 -23.27 10.63 13.04
N VAL A 272 -22.91 10.15 11.85
CA VAL A 272 -22.85 10.98 10.64
C VAL A 272 -24.23 11.43 10.15
N ASP A 273 -24.29 12.61 9.55
CA ASP A 273 -25.44 13.03 8.75
C ASP A 273 -25.45 12.28 7.41
N LEU A 274 -26.37 11.32 7.26
CA LEU A 274 -26.50 10.47 6.09
C LEU A 274 -27.74 10.83 5.27
N HIS A 275 -27.52 11.29 4.04
CA HIS A 275 -28.56 11.51 3.07
C HIS A 275 -28.68 10.31 2.11
N VAL A 276 -29.71 9.49 2.31
CA VAL A 276 -30.05 8.39 1.42
C VAL A 276 -30.90 8.90 0.25
N VAL A 277 -30.47 8.62 -0.98
CA VAL A 277 -31.16 9.01 -2.20
C VAL A 277 -31.63 7.75 -2.92
N ASP A 278 -32.95 7.53 -2.92
CA ASP A 278 -33.58 6.49 -3.74
C ASP A 278 -33.55 6.93 -5.22
N ALA A 279 -32.74 6.22 -6.00
CA ALA A 279 -32.60 6.40 -7.43
C ALA A 279 -32.87 5.11 -8.21
N GLU A 280 -33.45 4.07 -7.59
CA GLU A 280 -33.66 2.75 -8.21
C GLU A 280 -34.31 2.88 -9.58
N LYS A 281 -35.47 3.55 -9.65
CA LYS A 281 -36.22 3.71 -10.88
C LYS A 281 -35.39 4.39 -11.98
N ARG A 282 -34.58 5.39 -11.63
CA ARG A 282 -33.75 6.13 -12.58
C ARG A 282 -32.68 5.23 -13.21
N PHE A 283 -32.00 4.43 -12.41
CA PHE A 283 -30.98 3.52 -12.89
C PHE A 283 -31.57 2.37 -13.69
N LEU A 284 -32.67 1.76 -13.23
CA LEU A 284 -33.34 0.68 -13.95
C LEU A 284 -33.89 1.14 -15.31
N ASP A 285 -34.49 2.33 -15.36
CA ASP A 285 -34.95 2.94 -16.62
C ASP A 285 -33.78 3.20 -17.58
N ALA A 286 -32.64 3.69 -17.07
CA ALA A 286 -31.46 3.97 -17.88
C ALA A 286 -30.76 2.70 -18.40
N LEU A 287 -30.87 1.58 -17.67
CA LEU A 287 -30.30 0.28 -18.04
C LEU A 287 -31.23 -0.57 -18.92
N ALA A 288 -32.48 -0.14 -19.12
CA ALA A 288 -33.48 -0.89 -19.86
C ALA A 288 -33.00 -1.18 -21.29
N GLY A 289 -32.96 -2.47 -21.65
CA GLY A 289 -32.56 -2.93 -22.99
C GLY A 289 -31.06 -2.89 -23.28
N VAL A 290 -30.22 -2.45 -22.33
CA VAL A 290 -28.76 -2.44 -22.50
C VAL A 290 -28.19 -3.82 -22.22
N THR A 291 -27.51 -4.41 -23.20
CA THR A 291 -26.89 -5.74 -23.07
C THR A 291 -25.37 -5.68 -22.92
N ASP A 292 -24.73 -4.69 -23.54
CA ASP A 292 -23.28 -4.51 -23.52
C ASP A 292 -22.76 -4.14 -22.11
N PRO A 293 -21.80 -4.89 -21.55
CA PRO A 293 -21.33 -4.68 -20.19
C PRO A 293 -20.54 -3.36 -20.01
N GLU A 294 -19.82 -2.90 -21.02
CA GLU A 294 -19.08 -1.64 -20.94
C GLU A 294 -20.02 -0.45 -20.98
N GLU A 295 -21.06 -0.51 -21.80
CA GLU A 295 -22.10 0.51 -21.83
C GLU A 295 -22.88 0.56 -20.51
N LYS A 296 -23.18 -0.60 -19.89
CA LYS A 296 -23.75 -0.63 -18.53
C LYS A 296 -22.86 0.10 -17.53
N ARG A 297 -21.54 -0.14 -17.55
CA ARG A 297 -20.58 0.55 -16.66
C ARG A 297 -20.63 2.07 -16.85
N LYS A 298 -20.62 2.54 -18.10
CA LYS A 298 -20.70 3.98 -18.42
C LYS A 298 -22.02 4.61 -17.97
N ILE A 299 -23.14 3.92 -18.18
CA ILE A 299 -24.46 4.38 -17.76
C ILE A 299 -24.53 4.50 -16.24
N ILE A 300 -24.12 3.47 -15.51
CA ILE A 300 -24.12 3.45 -14.03
C ILE A 300 -23.26 4.59 -13.51
N GLY A 301 -22.02 4.75 -14.00
CA GLY A 301 -21.13 5.83 -13.58
C GLY A 301 -21.74 7.21 -13.81
N ARG A 302 -22.26 7.45 -15.02
CA ARG A 302 -22.89 8.73 -15.37
C ARG A 302 -24.12 9.05 -14.51
N GLU A 303 -25.02 8.09 -14.32
CA GLU A 303 -26.22 8.33 -13.51
C GLU A 303 -25.87 8.51 -12.03
N PHE A 304 -24.86 7.80 -11.52
CA PHE A 304 -24.35 8.01 -10.16
C PHE A 304 -23.85 9.44 -9.95
N ILE A 305 -23.00 9.93 -10.84
CA ILE A 305 -22.48 11.31 -10.78
C ILE A 305 -23.63 12.32 -10.76
N ARG A 306 -24.59 12.20 -11.68
CA ARG A 306 -25.73 13.13 -11.76
C ARG A 306 -26.64 13.09 -10.53
N VAL A 307 -26.82 11.92 -9.92
CA VAL A 307 -27.61 11.80 -8.69
C VAL A 307 -26.84 12.40 -7.51
N PHE A 308 -25.54 12.12 -7.44
CA PHE A 308 -24.66 12.68 -6.43
C PHE A 308 -24.61 14.21 -6.49
N GLU A 309 -24.48 14.80 -7.69
CA GLU A 309 -24.54 16.26 -7.90
C GLU A 309 -25.87 16.87 -7.46
N ALA A 310 -26.99 16.22 -7.77
CA ALA A 310 -28.31 16.70 -7.36
C ALA A 310 -28.43 16.68 -5.82
N ALA A 311 -27.97 15.60 -5.20
CA ALA A 311 -27.94 15.44 -3.74
C ALA A 311 -27.02 16.47 -3.09
N GLU A 312 -25.83 16.70 -3.67
CA GLU A 312 -24.88 17.72 -3.25
C GLU A 312 -25.51 19.12 -3.33
N ALA A 313 -26.17 19.47 -4.44
CA ALA A 313 -26.83 20.75 -4.61
C ALA A 313 -27.99 20.95 -3.60
N ASP A 314 -28.68 19.88 -3.21
CA ASP A 314 -29.70 19.91 -2.17
C ASP A 314 -29.07 20.07 -0.77
N VAL A 315 -27.98 19.38 -0.47
CA VAL A 315 -27.18 19.51 0.77
C VAL A 315 -26.61 20.92 0.90
N LEU A 316 -26.00 21.44 -0.16
CA LEU A 316 -25.47 22.80 -0.27
C LEU A 316 -26.55 23.84 -0.05
N ARG A 317 -27.74 23.66 -0.66
CA ARG A 317 -28.86 24.59 -0.45
C ARG A 317 -29.33 24.60 1.00
N LYS A 318 -29.38 23.46 1.68
CA LYS A 318 -29.73 23.39 3.10
C LYS A 318 -28.65 24.06 3.98
N ALA A 319 -27.37 23.72 3.76
CA ALA A 319 -26.25 24.28 4.53
C ALA A 319 -26.05 25.80 4.32
N ALA A 320 -26.26 26.29 3.09
CA ALA A 320 -26.15 27.72 2.77
C ALA A 320 -27.26 28.57 3.40
N VAL A 321 -28.44 27.99 3.67
CA VAL A 321 -29.54 28.66 4.37
C VAL A 321 -29.26 28.80 5.87
N GLU A 322 -28.47 27.90 6.46
CA GLU A 322 -28.22 27.88 7.90
C GLU A 322 -26.98 28.71 8.30
N GLU A 323 -25.87 28.72 7.53
CA GLU A 323 -24.62 29.37 8.00
C GLU A 323 -23.72 30.01 6.92
N GLY A 324 -24.12 30.07 5.64
CA GLY A 324 -23.33 30.74 4.60
C GLY A 324 -21.96 30.09 4.29
N GLN A 325 -21.73 28.83 4.71
CA GLN A 325 -20.50 28.09 4.45
C GLN A 325 -20.61 27.24 3.16
N LYS A 326 -19.58 27.32 2.29
CA LYS A 326 -19.48 26.50 1.05
C LYS A 326 -18.90 25.12 1.39
N VAL A 327 -19.49 24.05 0.86
CA VAL A 327 -18.84 22.72 0.84
C VAL A 327 -17.71 22.80 -0.17
N ALA A 328 -16.47 22.61 0.30
CA ALA A 328 -15.26 22.80 -0.51
C ALA A 328 -14.44 21.51 -0.67
N TYR A 329 -14.82 20.45 0.04
CA TYR A 329 -14.05 19.21 0.10
C TYR A 329 -14.86 17.99 -0.29
N LEU A 330 -14.25 17.11 -1.09
CA LEU A 330 -14.80 15.80 -1.44
C LEU A 330 -13.93 14.69 -0.82
N VAL A 331 -14.55 13.84 -0.01
CA VAL A 331 -13.89 12.71 0.64
C VAL A 331 -13.88 11.50 -0.29
N GLN A 332 -12.72 10.83 -0.40
CA GLN A 332 -12.57 9.60 -1.18
C GLN A 332 -11.82 8.52 -0.39
N GLY A 333 -12.25 7.28 -0.57
CA GLY A 333 -11.63 6.08 0.03
C GLY A 333 -10.45 5.54 -0.76
N THR A 334 -9.67 6.40 -1.44
CA THR A 334 -8.54 5.99 -2.28
C THR A 334 -7.45 5.34 -1.44
N LEU A 335 -6.96 4.17 -1.87
CA LEU A 335 -5.99 3.37 -1.11
C LEU A 335 -4.58 3.46 -1.69
N TYR A 336 -3.59 3.01 -0.91
CA TYR A 336 -2.19 3.00 -1.33
C TYR A 336 -1.93 2.21 -2.63
N PRO A 337 -2.51 1.01 -2.85
CA PRO A 337 -2.36 0.29 -4.12
C PRO A 337 -2.84 1.10 -5.34
N ASP A 338 -3.91 1.90 -5.19
CA ASP A 338 -4.42 2.74 -6.27
C ASP A 338 -3.40 3.82 -6.67
N VAL A 339 -2.74 4.41 -5.68
CA VAL A 339 -1.69 5.42 -5.90
C VAL A 339 -0.49 4.81 -6.61
N VAL A 340 -0.03 3.64 -6.16
CA VAL A 340 1.12 2.95 -6.76
C VAL A 340 0.84 2.58 -8.23
N GLU A 341 -0.35 2.05 -8.52
CA GLU A 341 -0.76 1.71 -9.90
C GLU A 341 -0.90 2.95 -10.80
N SER A 342 -1.31 4.09 -10.23
CA SER A 342 -1.41 5.36 -10.97
C SER A 342 -0.07 6.07 -11.16
N GLY A 343 0.91 5.81 -10.29
CA GLY A 343 2.21 6.49 -10.24
C GLY A 343 3.36 5.76 -10.95
N GLY A 344 3.20 4.49 -11.35
CA GLY A 344 4.30 3.69 -11.91
C GLY A 344 3.88 2.72 -13.03
N GLY A 345 4.41 2.93 -14.24
CA GLY A 345 4.58 1.88 -15.26
C GLY A 345 3.79 2.07 -16.57
N ALA A 346 4.50 1.94 -17.69
CA ALA A 346 4.08 2.17 -19.08
C ALA A 346 3.01 1.21 -19.65
N GLY A 347 2.10 0.67 -18.82
CA GLY A 347 1.16 -0.37 -19.27
C GLY A 347 -0.21 -0.46 -18.59
N THR A 348 -0.48 0.30 -17.52
CA THR A 348 -1.72 0.14 -16.73
C THR A 348 -2.59 1.39 -16.64
N SER A 349 -2.30 2.42 -17.44
CA SER A 349 -2.91 3.75 -17.34
C SER A 349 -4.44 3.83 -17.56
N ASN A 350 -5.13 2.74 -17.91
CA ASN A 350 -6.51 2.83 -18.42
C ASN A 350 -7.59 2.07 -17.62
N ILE A 351 -7.27 1.38 -16.53
CA ILE A 351 -8.25 0.47 -15.88
C ILE A 351 -9.01 1.15 -14.72
N LYS A 352 -8.52 2.26 -14.15
CA LYS A 352 -9.13 2.88 -12.95
C LYS A 352 -9.62 4.33 -13.13
N SER A 353 -9.81 4.80 -14.37
CA SER A 353 -10.39 6.12 -14.65
C SER A 353 -11.82 6.29 -14.12
N HIS A 354 -12.48 5.24 -13.62
CA HIS A 354 -13.87 5.30 -13.16
C HIS A 354 -14.05 5.24 -11.63
N HIS A 355 -12.98 5.08 -10.85
CA HIS A 355 -13.10 4.98 -9.39
C HIS A 355 -12.59 6.21 -8.62
N ASN A 356 -11.68 6.99 -9.18
CA ASN A 356 -11.24 8.26 -8.60
C ASN A 356 -11.45 9.38 -9.62
N VAL A 357 -12.48 10.20 -9.40
CA VAL A 357 -12.70 11.53 -10.02
C VAL A 357 -12.88 11.60 -11.55
N GLY A 358 -12.72 10.52 -12.32
CA GLY A 358 -12.81 10.58 -13.79
C GLY A 358 -14.21 10.75 -14.39
N GLY A 359 -15.13 11.38 -13.66
CA GLY A 359 -16.42 11.78 -14.18
C GLY A 359 -17.08 12.98 -13.48
N LEU A 360 -16.42 13.64 -12.52
CA LEU A 360 -16.93 14.93 -12.05
C LEU A 360 -16.78 15.95 -13.19
N PRO A 361 -17.80 16.75 -13.51
CA PRO A 361 -17.71 17.75 -14.56
C PRO A 361 -16.68 18.82 -14.20
N ASP A 362 -16.08 19.43 -15.23
CA ASP A 362 -14.95 20.38 -15.10
C ASP A 362 -15.31 21.65 -14.29
N ASP A 363 -16.58 21.87 -13.97
CA ASP A 363 -17.11 23.02 -13.22
C ASP A 363 -17.25 22.79 -11.70
N LEU A 364 -17.01 21.57 -11.22
CA LEU A 364 -17.01 21.25 -9.78
C LEU A 364 -15.61 21.47 -9.15
N GLU A 365 -15.43 22.62 -8.51
CA GLU A 365 -14.22 22.99 -7.77
C GLU A 365 -14.20 22.39 -6.35
N PHE A 366 -13.82 21.12 -6.23
CA PHE A 366 -13.55 20.47 -4.94
C PHE A 366 -12.07 20.24 -4.69
N GLU A 367 -11.65 20.42 -3.44
CA GLU A 367 -10.39 19.88 -2.93
C GLU A 367 -10.60 18.45 -2.41
N LEU A 368 -9.74 17.51 -2.80
CA LEU A 368 -9.87 16.10 -2.40
C LEU A 368 -9.33 15.86 -0.99
N VAL A 369 -10.05 15.06 -0.21
CA VAL A 369 -9.64 14.55 1.09
C VAL A 369 -9.56 13.02 0.99
N GLU A 370 -8.34 12.49 0.92
CA GLU A 370 -8.08 11.05 0.73
C GLU A 370 -7.38 10.45 1.97
N PRO A 371 -8.11 10.24 3.09
CA PRO A 371 -7.49 9.87 4.37
C PRO A 371 -6.81 8.49 4.36
N LEU A 372 -7.21 7.62 3.43
CA LEU A 372 -6.71 6.24 3.33
C LEU A 372 -5.59 6.08 2.29
N ARG A 373 -5.16 7.18 1.65
CA ARG A 373 -4.22 7.18 0.51
C ARG A 373 -2.90 6.47 0.81
N THR A 374 -2.52 6.40 2.08
CA THR A 374 -1.27 5.77 2.53
C THR A 374 -1.46 4.35 3.06
N LEU A 375 -2.67 3.80 3.08
CA LEU A 375 -3.00 2.51 3.72
C LEU A 375 -3.26 1.37 2.71
N PHE A 376 -2.90 0.15 3.10
CA PHE A 376 -3.36 -1.06 2.44
C PHE A 376 -4.76 -1.48 2.94
N LYS A 377 -5.43 -2.34 2.17
CA LYS A 377 -6.82 -2.79 2.42
C LYS A 377 -7.01 -3.49 3.77
N ASP A 378 -6.01 -4.25 4.21
CA ASP A 378 -5.99 -4.90 5.53
C ASP A 378 -5.85 -3.88 6.66
N GLU A 379 -4.99 -2.87 6.49
CA GLU A 379 -4.86 -1.76 7.45
C GLU A 379 -6.15 -0.95 7.56
N VAL A 380 -6.84 -0.69 6.45
CA VAL A 380 -8.14 -0.01 6.43
C VAL A 380 -9.19 -0.74 7.28
N ARG A 381 -9.21 -2.08 7.24
CA ARG A 381 -10.11 -2.87 8.09
C ARG A 381 -9.79 -2.69 9.57
N LEU A 382 -8.52 -2.74 9.94
CA LEU A 382 -8.08 -2.52 11.33
C LEU A 382 -8.39 -1.10 11.83
N VAL A 383 -8.27 -0.10 10.94
CA VAL A 383 -8.70 1.27 11.23
C VAL A 383 -10.21 1.33 11.45
N GLY A 384 -11.00 0.67 10.62
CA GLY A 384 -12.45 0.58 10.79
C GLY A 384 -12.86 -0.02 12.15
N GLU A 385 -12.24 -1.13 12.53
CA GLU A 385 -12.45 -1.76 13.84
C GLU A 385 -12.11 -0.81 15.00
N GLN A 386 -11.00 -0.07 14.91
CA GLN A 386 -10.63 0.93 15.93
C GLN A 386 -11.59 2.11 16.02
N LEU A 387 -12.26 2.45 14.91
CA LEU A 387 -13.29 3.49 14.88
C LEU A 387 -14.66 2.98 15.33
N GLY A 388 -14.78 1.69 15.69
CA GLY A 388 -16.03 1.09 16.16
C GLY A 388 -16.99 0.72 15.04
N LEU A 389 -16.53 0.66 13.79
CA LEU A 389 -17.33 0.13 12.69
C LEU A 389 -17.53 -1.39 12.89
N PRO A 390 -18.68 -1.93 12.47
CA PRO A 390 -18.92 -3.37 12.52
C PRO A 390 -17.87 -4.14 11.70
N SER A 391 -17.57 -5.37 12.13
CA SER A 391 -16.60 -6.25 11.46
C SER A 391 -17.15 -6.89 10.18
N GLU A 392 -18.48 -6.94 10.06
CA GLU A 392 -19.23 -7.43 8.88
C GLU A 392 -19.25 -6.35 7.80
#